data_AF-A0A5D0SMV4-F1
#
_entry.id   AF-A0A5D0SMV4-F1
#
_cell.length_a   1.000
_cell.length_b   1.000
_cell.length_c   1.000
_cell.angle_alpha   90.00
_cell.angle_beta   90.00
_cell.angle_gamma   90.00
#
_symmetry.space_group_name_H-M   'P 1'
#
loop_
_entity.id
_entity.type
_entity.pdbx_description
1 polymer ?
#
loop_
_entity_poly.entity_id
_entity_poly.type
_entity_poly.pdbx_seq_one_letter_code
_entity_poly.pdbx_strand_id
1 'polypeptide(L)'
;MGITVSITIVGVLLFLTIFFGIWLSNLGRPLNTALFSIHKLVAVGFVVFGFFAIRALTKEIDNIDSILKLFIILAVISTITLFVTGGLLSFDRFANKFTIMVHALSPILTALSVTLVIYILFKQR
;
A
#
# COMPACT_ATOMS: atom_id res chain seq x y z
N MET A 1 0.25 -2.90 -21.07
CA MET A 1 -0.18 -1.58 -20.53
C MET A 1 1.08 -0.74 -20.33
N GLY A 2 1.05 0.55 -20.67
CA GLY A 2 2.23 1.41 -20.45
C GLY A 2 2.58 1.52 -18.97
N ILE A 3 3.88 1.65 -18.66
CA ILE A 3 4.40 1.74 -17.29
C ILE A 3 3.72 2.86 -16.49
N THR A 4 3.49 4.00 -17.14
CA THR A 4 2.81 5.17 -16.57
C THR A 4 1.40 4.84 -16.13
N VAL A 5 0.64 4.10 -16.94
CA VAL A 5 -0.74 3.70 -16.61
C VAL A 5 -0.74 2.78 -15.39
N SER A 6 0.20 1.83 -15.31
CA SER A 6 0.32 0.94 -14.15
C SER A 6 0.59 1.72 -12.87
N ILE A 7 1.51 2.70 -12.92
CA ILE A 7 1.84 3.56 -11.78
C ILE A 7 0.63 4.42 -11.38
N THR A 8 -0.08 5.01 -12.34
CA THR A 8 -1.30 5.78 -12.08
C THR A 8 -2.36 4.94 -11.40
N ILE A 9 -2.62 3.72 -11.88
CA ILE A 9 -3.59 2.80 -11.26
C ILE A 9 -3.18 2.49 -9.82
N VAL A 10 -1.92 2.17 -9.57
CA VAL A 10 -1.42 1.88 -8.21
C VAL A 10 -1.59 3.08 -7.28
N GLY A 11 -1.27 4.29 -7.75
CA GLY A 11 -1.45 5.52 -6.98
C GLY A 11 -2.92 5.79 -6.64
N VAL A 12 -3.83 5.62 -7.61
CA VAL A 12 -5.27 5.77 -7.40
C VAL A 12 -5.79 4.73 -6.40
N LEU A 13 -5.38 3.47 -6.53
CA LEU A 13 -5.80 2.41 -5.61
C LEU A 13 -5.29 2.64 -4.18
N LEU A 14 -4.05 3.13 -4.01
CA LEU A 14 -3.53 3.51 -2.70
C LEU A 14 -4.33 4.67 -2.09
N PHE A 15 -4.61 5.70 -2.88
CA PHE A 15 -5.44 6.83 -2.45
C PHE A 15 -6.83 6.39 -2.00
N LEU A 16 -7.51 5.59 -2.81
CA LEU A 16 -8.84 5.06 -2.49
C LEU A 16 -8.79 4.15 -1.24
N THR A 17 -7.74 3.35 -1.08
CA THR A 17 -7.54 2.51 0.12
C THR A 17 -7.49 3.39 1.36
N ILE A 18 -6.70 4.46 1.36
CA ILE A 18 -6.59 5.41 2.47
C ILE A 18 -7.92 6.12 2.71
N PHE A 19 -8.56 6.63 1.66
CA PHE A 19 -9.83 7.35 1.74
C PHE A 19 -10.92 6.48 2.40
N PHE A 20 -11.13 5.26 1.91
CA PHE A 20 -12.11 4.35 2.49
C PHE A 20 -11.72 3.87 3.89
N GLY A 21 -10.42 3.75 4.19
CA GLY A 21 -9.94 3.41 5.53
C GLY A 21 -10.23 4.49 6.58
N ILE A 22 -10.03 5.75 6.22
CA ILE A 22 -10.38 6.91 7.06
C ILE A 22 -11.90 6.99 7.23
N TRP A 23 -12.66 6.85 6.14
CA TRP A 23 -14.12 6.88 6.21
C TRP A 23 -14.65 5.76 7.11
N LEU A 24 -14.13 4.54 6.98
CA LEU A 24 -14.52 3.41 7.82
C LEU A 24 -14.19 3.67 9.31
N SER A 25 -13.05 4.29 9.58
CA SER A 25 -12.63 4.63 10.94
C SER A 25 -13.56 5.67 11.60
N ASN A 26 -14.06 6.62 10.82
CA ASN A 26 -14.99 7.65 11.32
C ASN A 26 -16.39 7.11 11.64
N LEU A 27 -16.81 6.00 11.02
CA LEU A 27 -18.10 5.35 11.32
C LEU A 27 -18.06 4.54 12.62
N GLY A 28 -16.86 4.23 13.14
CA GLY A 28 -16.70 3.43 14.34
C GLY A 28 -17.13 1.97 14.17
N ARG A 29 -17.47 1.31 15.28
CA ARG A 29 -17.96 -0.07 15.32
C ARG A 29 -19.46 -0.10 15.67
N PRO A 30 -20.24 -1.06 15.14
CA PRO A 30 -19.84 -2.15 14.24
C PRO A 30 -19.46 -1.66 12.83
N LEU A 31 -18.53 -2.36 12.18
CA LEU A 31 -18.02 -1.96 10.87
C LEU A 31 -19.12 -2.02 9.81
N ASN A 32 -19.25 -0.97 9.00
CA ASN A 32 -20.12 -0.99 7.82
C ASN A 32 -19.59 -2.02 6.81
N THR A 33 -20.34 -3.10 6.60
CA THR A 33 -19.92 -4.27 5.80
C THR A 33 -19.62 -3.92 4.35
N ALA A 34 -20.40 -3.03 3.73
CA ALA A 34 -20.19 -2.60 2.35
C ALA A 34 -18.89 -1.79 2.23
N LEU A 35 -18.71 -0.77 3.07
CA LEU A 35 -17.52 0.08 3.06
C LEU A 35 -16.25 -0.71 3.39
N PHE A 36 -16.33 -1.62 4.35
CA PHE A 36 -15.25 -2.53 4.71
C PHE A 36 -14.85 -3.46 3.56
N SER A 37 -15.83 -3.99 2.83
CA SER A 37 -15.58 -4.84 1.66
C SER A 37 -14.91 -4.06 0.54
N ILE A 38 -15.40 -2.84 0.24
CA ILE A 38 -14.80 -1.94 -0.75
C ILE A 38 -13.35 -1.63 -0.37
N HIS A 39 -13.10 -1.20 0.88
CA HIS A 39 -11.75 -0.91 1.36
C HIS A 39 -10.79 -2.10 1.15
N LYS A 40 -11.22 -3.32 1.51
CA LYS A 40 -10.42 -4.53 1.31
C LYS A 40 -10.17 -4.87 -0.15
N LEU A 41 -11.18 -4.78 -1.01
CA LEU A 41 -11.03 -5.08 -2.44
C LEU A 41 -10.09 -4.09 -3.12
N VAL A 42 -10.22 -2.80 -2.81
CA VAL A 42 -9.32 -1.76 -3.31
C VAL A 42 -7.90 -1.99 -2.79
N ALA A 43 -7.73 -2.34 -1.51
CA ALA A 43 -6.42 -2.66 -0.93
C ALA A 43 -5.75 -3.87 -1.59
N VAL A 44 -6.51 -4.94 -1.86
CA VAL A 44 -6.01 -6.10 -2.61
C VAL A 44 -5.60 -5.69 -4.03
N GLY A 45 -6.42 -4.88 -4.70
CA GLY A 45 -6.07 -4.30 -6.00
C GLY A 45 -4.73 -3.55 -5.94
N PHE A 46 -4.55 -2.66 -4.95
CA PHE A 46 -3.30 -1.93 -4.75
C PHE A 46 -2.09 -2.88 -4.65
N VAL A 47 -2.19 -3.93 -3.84
CA VAL A 47 -1.09 -4.90 -3.66
C VAL A 47 -0.77 -5.64 -4.97
N VAL A 48 -1.79 -6.15 -5.66
CA VAL A 48 -1.62 -6.94 -6.88
C VAL A 48 -1.05 -6.08 -8.02
N PHE A 49 -1.65 -4.93 -8.30
CA PHE A 49 -1.16 -4.03 -9.34
C PHE A 49 0.21 -3.44 -8.97
N GLY A 50 0.45 -3.14 -7.69
CA GLY A 50 1.74 -2.66 -7.19
C GLY A 50 2.86 -3.66 -7.44
N PHE A 51 2.61 -4.94 -7.16
CA PHE A 51 3.56 -6.01 -7.44
C PHE A 51 3.92 -6.08 -8.93
N PHE A 52 2.92 -6.07 -9.82
CA PHE A 52 3.18 -6.12 -11.26
C PHE A 52 3.90 -4.87 -11.78
N ALA A 53 3.56 -3.68 -11.26
CA ALA A 53 4.21 -2.43 -11.64
C ALA A 53 5.71 -2.44 -11.24
N ILE A 54 6.02 -2.81 -10.01
CA ILE A 54 7.40 -2.91 -9.53
C ILE A 54 8.17 -3.96 -10.33
N ARG A 55 7.60 -5.14 -10.56
CA ARG A 55 8.23 -6.21 -11.35
C ARG A 55 8.52 -5.78 -12.79
N ALA A 56 7.63 -5.00 -13.41
CA ALA A 56 7.87 -4.45 -14.74
C ALA A 56 9.02 -3.44 -14.73
N LEU A 57 9.04 -2.54 -13.74
CA LEU A 57 10.09 -1.53 -13.61
C LEU A 57 11.48 -2.13 -13.35
N THR A 58 11.58 -3.15 -12.49
CA THR A 58 12.87 -3.74 -12.11
C THR A 58 13.47 -4.65 -13.17
N LYS A 59 12.66 -5.16 -14.12
CA LYS A 59 13.16 -5.97 -15.24
C LYS A 59 14.01 -5.18 -16.24
N GLU A 60 13.84 -3.87 -16.29
CA GLU A 60 14.54 -2.99 -17.25
C GLU A 60 15.84 -2.40 -16.67
N ILE A 61 16.31 -2.91 -15.53
CA ILE A 61 17.47 -2.36 -14.83
C ILE A 61 18.51 -3.45 -14.59
N ASP A 62 19.72 -3.21 -15.07
CA ASP A 62 20.85 -4.15 -14.96
C ASP A 62 21.47 -4.17 -13.55
N ASN A 63 21.41 -3.06 -12.81
CA ASN A 63 21.97 -2.96 -11.46
C ASN A 63 21.03 -2.20 -10.51
N ILE A 64 20.56 -2.89 -9.47
CA ILE A 64 19.77 -2.30 -8.39
C ILE A 64 20.73 -1.76 -7.33
N ASP A 65 20.80 -0.44 -7.20
CA ASP A 65 21.58 0.23 -6.15
C ASP A 65 21.05 -0.12 -4.73
N SER A 66 21.94 -0.08 -3.73
CA SER A 66 21.63 -0.35 -2.31
C SER A 66 20.48 0.50 -1.75
N ILE A 67 20.39 1.78 -2.13
CA ILE A 67 19.34 2.72 -1.72
C ILE A 67 17.99 2.29 -2.33
N LEU A 68 17.95 2.01 -3.63
CA LEU A 68 16.76 1.47 -4.28
C LEU A 68 16.29 0.17 -3.62
N LYS A 69 17.23 -0.75 -3.32
CA LYS A 69 16.93 -2.01 -2.63
C LYS A 69 16.32 -1.78 -1.24
N LEU A 70 16.85 -0.84 -0.48
CA LEU A 70 16.33 -0.46 0.84
C LEU A 70 14.87 0.02 0.74
N PHE A 71 14.55 0.92 -0.18
CA PHE A 71 13.18 1.42 -0.32
C PHE A 71 12.20 0.38 -0.85
N ILE A 72 12.65 -0.55 -1.70
CA ILE A 72 11.83 -1.72 -2.09
C ILE A 72 11.49 -2.56 -0.86
N ILE A 73 12.48 -2.87 -0.01
CA ILE A 73 12.26 -3.63 1.23
C ILE A 73 11.29 -2.91 2.16
N LEU A 74 11.47 -1.59 2.36
CA LEU A 74 10.57 -0.78 3.19
C LEU A 74 9.14 -0.74 2.62
N ALA A 75 8.98 -0.61 1.30
CA ALA A 75 7.69 -0.66 0.64
C ALA A 75 7.00 -2.01 0.87
N VAL A 76 7.72 -3.12 0.72
CA VAL A 76 7.19 -4.48 0.93
C VAL A 76 6.79 -4.69 2.39
N ILE A 77 7.68 -4.41 3.34
CA ILE A 77 7.40 -4.61 4.77
C ILE A 77 6.24 -3.73 5.24
N SER A 78 6.20 -2.46 4.84
CA SER A 78 5.10 -1.56 5.20
C SER A 78 3.77 -1.99 4.58
N THR A 79 3.77 -2.46 3.32
CA THR A 79 2.57 -2.98 2.65
C THR A 79 2.06 -4.25 3.32
N ILE A 80 2.95 -5.18 3.69
CA ILE A 80 2.59 -6.39 4.44
C ILE A 80 2.00 -6.00 5.80
N THR A 81 2.65 -5.05 6.49
CA THR A 81 2.18 -4.55 7.79
C THR A 81 0.78 -3.94 7.66
N LEU A 82 0.55 -3.12 6.63
CA LEU A 82 -0.76 -2.53 6.32
C LEU A 82 -1.84 -3.61 6.14
N PHE A 83 -1.53 -4.64 5.34
CA PHE A 83 -2.48 -5.72 5.03
C PHE A 83 -2.77 -6.60 6.25
N VAL A 84 -1.73 -7.03 6.97
CA VAL A 84 -1.85 -7.86 8.17
C VAL A 84 -2.61 -7.13 9.26
N THR A 85 -2.25 -5.88 9.55
CA THR A 85 -2.95 -5.09 10.57
C THR A 85 -4.40 -4.79 10.17
N GLY A 86 -4.70 -4.54 8.89
CA GLY A 86 -6.08 -4.40 8.42
C GLY A 86 -6.91 -5.68 8.59
N GLY A 87 -6.27 -6.84 8.35
CA GLY A 87 -6.86 -8.15 8.67
C GLY A 87 -7.13 -8.32 10.15
N LEU A 88 -6.17 -7.98 11.02
CA LEU A 88 -6.34 -8.05 12.48
C LEU A 88 -7.45 -7.12 12.98
N LEU A 89 -7.54 -5.89 12.49
CA LEU A 89 -8.58 -4.93 12.84
C LEU A 89 -9.99 -5.36 12.42
N SER A 90 -10.12 -6.42 11.60
CA SER A 90 -11.40 -7.04 11.31
C SER A 90 -12.03 -7.73 12.53
N PHE A 91 -11.21 -8.05 13.55
CA PHE A 91 -11.67 -8.68 14.79
C PHE A 91 -11.60 -7.69 15.95
N ASP A 92 -12.71 -7.52 16.68
CA ASP A 92 -12.81 -6.57 17.80
C ASP A 92 -11.69 -6.75 18.84
N ARG A 93 -11.31 -7.99 19.15
CA ARG A 93 -10.26 -8.32 20.13
C ARG A 93 -8.86 -7.79 19.78
N PHE A 94 -8.58 -7.53 18.51
CA PHE A 94 -7.30 -7.00 18.05
C PHE A 94 -7.37 -5.49 17.74
N ALA A 95 -8.52 -4.85 17.95
CA ALA A 95 -8.75 -3.44 17.71
C ALA A 95 -8.23 -2.53 18.83
N ASN A 96 -7.02 -2.80 19.31
CA ASN A 96 -6.38 -1.97 20.34
C ASN A 96 -5.68 -0.75 19.70
N LYS A 97 -5.34 0.24 20.55
CA LYS A 97 -4.68 1.48 20.11
C LYS A 97 -3.39 1.23 19.33
N PHE A 98 -2.63 0.20 19.69
CA PHE A 98 -1.37 -0.12 19.02
C PHE A 98 -1.59 -0.62 17.58
N THR A 99 -2.50 -1.59 17.38
CA THR A 99 -2.82 -2.10 16.03
C THR A 99 -3.41 -1.01 15.14
N ILE A 100 -4.29 -0.15 15.70
CA ILE A 100 -4.84 1.00 14.97
C ILE A 100 -3.72 1.96 14.56
N MET A 101 -2.82 2.31 15.48
CA MET A 101 -1.70 3.21 15.19
C MET A 101 -0.78 2.65 14.10
N VAL A 102 -0.39 1.37 14.19
CA VAL A 102 0.46 0.73 13.18
C VAL A 102 -0.25 0.70 11.83
N HIS A 103 -1.54 0.35 11.79
CA HIS A 103 -2.33 0.36 10.56
C HIS A 103 -2.43 1.76 9.95
N ALA A 104 -2.61 2.80 10.77
CA ALA A 104 -2.72 4.19 10.31
C ALA A 104 -1.41 4.78 9.79
N LEU A 105 -0.27 4.36 10.34
CA LEU A 105 1.06 4.82 9.91
C LEU A 105 1.64 4.04 8.72
N SER A 106 1.30 2.76 8.60
CA SER A 106 1.76 1.90 7.50
C SER A 106 1.51 2.48 6.09
N PRO A 107 0.35 3.05 5.73
CA PRO A 107 0.12 3.54 4.37
C PRO A 107 0.98 4.78 4.06
N ILE A 108 1.35 5.58 5.07
CA ILE A 108 2.26 6.72 4.90
C ILE A 108 3.65 6.20 4.50
N LEU A 109 4.15 5.22 5.26
CA LEU A 109 5.45 4.61 4.97
C LEU A 109 5.46 3.90 3.61
N THR A 110 4.37 3.23 3.25
CA THR A 110 4.18 2.62 1.93
C THR A 110 4.18 3.68 0.83
N ALA A 111 3.40 4.75 0.97
CA ALA A 111 3.32 5.83 -0.03
C ALA A 111 4.69 6.49 -0.27
N LEU A 112 5.40 6.83 0.81
CA LEU A 112 6.73 7.44 0.73
C LEU A 112 7.74 6.49 0.07
N SER A 113 7.78 5.23 0.51
CA SER A 113 8.73 4.25 -0.03
C SER A 113 8.47 3.98 -1.52
N VAL A 114 7.21 3.77 -1.91
CA VAL A 114 6.83 3.55 -3.33
C VAL A 114 7.15 4.77 -4.19
N THR A 115 6.87 5.98 -3.69
CA THR A 115 7.20 7.22 -4.43
C THR A 115 8.70 7.35 -4.65
N LEU A 116 9.52 7.06 -3.63
CA LEU A 116 10.98 7.11 -3.74
C LEU A 116 11.52 6.02 -4.67
N VAL A 117 10.98 4.80 -4.61
CA VAL A 117 11.30 3.73 -5.56
C VAL A 117 11.04 4.21 -6.99
N ILE A 118 9.84 4.71 -7.27
CA ILE A 118 9.47 5.20 -8.61
C ILE A 118 10.40 6.34 -9.06
N TYR A 119 10.65 7.32 -8.20
CA TYR A 119 11.52 8.45 -8.51
C TYR A 119 12.96 8.02 -8.86
N ILE A 120 13.55 7.12 -8.05
CA ILE A 120 14.90 6.60 -8.30
C ILE A 120 14.94 5.80 -9.60
N LEU A 121 13.94 4.95 -9.85
CA LEU A 121 13.83 4.15 -11.07
C LEU A 121 13.70 5.03 -12.32
N PHE A 122 12.93 6.11 -12.27
CA PHE A 122 12.83 7.07 -13.37
C PHE A 122 14.12 7.86 -13.58
N LYS A 123 14.87 8.14 -12.52
CA LYS A 123 16.17 8.83 -12.61
C LYS A 123 17.27 7.94 -13.20
N GLN A 124 17.17 6.63 -13.04
CA GLN A 124 18.15 5.64 -13.55
C GLN A 124 17.92 5.24 -15.01
N ARG A 125 16.75 5.56 -15.58
CA ARG A 125 16.46 5.44 -17.01
C ARG A 125 17.00 6.65 -17.77
#